data_AF-B4KQY3-F1
#
_entry.id   AF-B4KQY3-F1
#
_cell.length_a   1.000
_cell.length_b   1.000
_cell.length_c   1.000
_cell.angle_alpha   90.00
_cell.angle_beta   90.00
_cell.angle_gamma   90.00
#
_symmetry.space_group_name_H-M   'P 1'
#
loop_
_entity.id
_entity.type
_entity.pdbx_description
1 polymer ?
#
loop_
_entity_poly.entity_id
_entity_poly.type
_entity_poly.pdbx_seq_one_letter_code
_entity_poly.pdbx_strand_id
1 'polypeptide(L)'
;MDCLIVLRFIIILTILFAHVQCFSFRILHNNDMHARYDPVTNSCQRCPAGDDERGLCFGGFGRVATVVKRARANGPMLYLNAGDTFYGTNWYTAHKGELAADLLNIIHPDAVSLGNHELDDDLAGFTPFLRKVNFPIVCCNLDLRKTPDLHNFRTLVRATVIRKFKQNIGIIGYITPNTKYYVPYNSISYSPEISTINIEAKRLLNQGVNIIIALGHSGFEMDKMIAEHCPDVDVVIGGHSHTFLYTGSPPDIEKPDGNYPTIVTKSNGRKVPVLQAYAFTKYMGIIDLEFDDYGHLANFSGKPILLDKSIPHHPDITKILNAKRQQVDFLDAKDIKDNKSRIKMFYSEEFISNTPDYISTIVNIAVFMFLLIIFVCNDRHVLH
;
A
#
# COMPACT_ATOMS: atom_id res chain seq x y z
N MET A 1 -14.91 -18.27 61.55
CA MET A 1 -14.70 -18.31 60.09
C MET A 1 -13.33 -18.94 59.88
N ASP A 2 -13.29 -20.20 59.41
CA ASP A 2 -12.05 -20.98 59.42
C ASP A 2 -10.98 -20.34 58.55
N CYS A 3 -9.79 -20.15 59.11
CA CYS A 3 -8.62 -19.59 58.42
C CYS A 3 -8.30 -20.37 57.13
N LEU A 4 -8.60 -21.68 57.11
CA LEU A 4 -8.51 -22.55 55.94
C LEU A 4 -9.51 -22.21 54.82
N ILE A 5 -10.71 -21.73 55.14
CA ILE A 5 -11.72 -21.33 54.14
C ILE A 5 -11.29 -20.02 53.49
N VAL A 6 -10.77 -19.07 54.28
CA VAL A 6 -10.25 -17.78 53.77
C VAL A 6 -9.02 -18.02 52.89
N LEU A 7 -8.10 -18.89 53.31
CA LEU A 7 -6.92 -19.24 52.52
C LEU A 7 -7.29 -19.97 51.21
N ARG A 8 -8.26 -20.89 51.24
CA ARG A 8 -8.78 -21.53 50.02
C ARG A 8 -9.48 -20.53 49.10
N PHE A 9 -10.25 -19.59 49.64
CA PHE A 9 -10.86 -18.52 48.85
C PHE A 9 -9.82 -17.60 48.22
N ILE A 10 -8.78 -17.21 48.95
CA ILE A 10 -7.68 -16.37 48.42
C ILE A 10 -6.92 -17.13 47.32
N ILE A 11 -6.60 -18.41 47.51
CA ILE A 11 -5.91 -19.24 46.51
C ILE A 11 -6.79 -19.39 45.25
N ILE A 12 -8.08 -19.67 45.40
CA ILE A 12 -9.03 -19.76 44.28
C ILE A 12 -9.17 -18.41 43.56
N LEU A 13 -9.22 -17.30 44.30
CA LEU A 13 -9.27 -15.95 43.73
C LEU A 13 -7.99 -15.61 42.96
N THR A 14 -6.81 -16.01 43.47
CA THR A 14 -5.53 -15.82 42.78
C THR A 14 -5.34 -16.75 41.57
N ILE A 15 -5.96 -17.94 41.56
CA ILE A 15 -5.96 -18.84 40.38
C ILE A 15 -6.96 -18.33 39.31
N LEU A 16 -8.03 -17.63 39.72
CA LEU A 16 -8.99 -16.98 38.81
C LEU A 16 -8.42 -15.74 38.12
N PHE A 17 -7.39 -15.10 38.67
CA PHE A 17 -6.53 -14.20 37.93
C PHE A 17 -5.50 -15.03 37.14
N ALA A 18 -5.99 -15.80 36.16
CA ALA A 18 -5.14 -16.18 35.04
C ALA A 18 -4.58 -14.87 34.49
N HIS A 19 -3.29 -14.62 34.68
CA HIS A 19 -2.60 -13.50 34.05
C HIS A 19 -2.77 -13.69 32.54
N VAL A 20 -3.72 -12.96 31.95
CA VAL A 20 -3.83 -12.84 30.50
C VAL A 20 -2.52 -12.25 30.04
N GLN A 21 -1.67 -13.07 29.44
CA GLN A 21 -0.37 -12.64 29.00
C GLN A 21 -0.54 -12.02 27.62
N CYS A 22 -0.51 -10.70 27.56
CA CYS A 22 -0.51 -10.04 26.26
C CYS A 22 0.84 -10.22 25.57
N PHE A 23 0.79 -10.36 24.25
CA PHE A 23 1.96 -10.34 23.38
C PHE A 23 1.83 -9.16 22.42
N SER A 24 2.90 -8.37 22.31
CA SER A 24 2.93 -7.20 21.45
C SER A 24 3.94 -7.37 20.31
N PHE A 25 3.58 -6.86 19.14
CA PHE A 25 4.49 -6.73 18.02
C PHE A 25 4.14 -5.51 17.17
N ARG A 26 5.14 -5.04 16.43
CA ARG A 26 4.99 -3.95 15.47
C ARG A 26 4.71 -4.47 14.07
N ILE A 27 3.86 -3.79 13.32
CA ILE A 27 3.80 -3.92 11.87
C ILE A 27 4.33 -2.64 11.25
N LEU A 28 5.31 -2.80 10.38
CA LEU A 28 5.69 -1.83 9.36
C LEU A 28 4.99 -2.20 8.06
N HIS A 29 4.40 -1.24 7.36
CA HIS A 29 3.81 -1.51 6.06
C HIS A 29 3.96 -0.38 5.04
N ASN A 30 3.97 -0.78 3.77
CA ASN A 30 3.87 0.11 2.61
C ASN A 30 2.89 -0.50 1.60
N ASN A 31 2.46 0.34 0.67
CA ASN A 31 1.66 0.00 -0.49
C ASN A 31 2.00 0.97 -1.62
N ASP A 32 1.69 0.62 -2.86
CA ASP A 32 1.73 1.53 -4.02
C ASP A 32 3.09 2.24 -4.20
N MET A 33 4.17 1.47 -4.12
CA MET A 33 5.53 2.01 -4.19
C MET A 33 5.87 2.51 -5.60
N HIS A 34 5.20 1.98 -6.64
CA HIS A 34 5.26 2.43 -8.03
C HIS A 34 6.66 2.79 -8.52
N ALA A 35 7.60 1.85 -8.36
CA ALA A 35 8.99 1.97 -8.78
C ALA A 35 9.69 3.26 -8.32
N ARG A 36 9.24 3.88 -7.21
CA ARG A 36 9.90 5.02 -6.56
C ARG A 36 11.07 4.51 -5.70
N TYR A 37 12.08 3.97 -6.38
CA TYR A 37 13.27 3.42 -5.74
C TYR A 37 14.17 4.52 -5.19
N ASP A 38 14.20 5.66 -5.88
CA ASP A 38 14.80 6.90 -5.40
C ASP A 38 13.82 7.75 -4.59
N PRO A 39 14.33 8.70 -3.80
CA PRO A 39 13.51 9.75 -3.21
C PRO A 39 12.68 10.52 -4.23
N VAL A 40 11.56 11.04 -3.75
CA VAL A 40 10.63 11.90 -4.50
C VAL A 40 10.51 13.27 -3.83
N THR A 41 10.10 14.29 -4.56
CA THR A 41 9.72 15.58 -3.97
C THR A 41 8.50 15.44 -3.07
N ASN A 42 8.14 16.49 -2.31
CA ASN A 42 6.88 16.51 -1.55
C ASN A 42 5.65 16.24 -2.44
N SER A 43 5.66 16.67 -3.70
CA SER A 43 4.64 16.40 -4.73
C SER A 43 4.80 15.06 -5.46
N CYS A 44 5.61 14.14 -4.91
CA CYS A 44 5.87 12.80 -5.43
C CYS A 44 6.46 12.74 -6.85
N GLN A 45 7.12 13.82 -7.27
CA GLN A 45 7.85 13.92 -8.54
C GLN A 45 9.30 13.43 -8.36
N ARG A 46 10.01 13.28 -9.49
CA ARG A 46 11.43 12.93 -9.47
C ARG A 46 12.22 13.94 -8.62
N CYS A 47 12.98 13.45 -7.64
CA CYS A 47 13.87 14.28 -6.85
C CYS A 47 14.99 14.88 -7.72
N PRO A 48 15.15 16.21 -7.76
CA PRO A 48 16.28 16.84 -8.44
C PRO A 48 17.62 16.51 -7.79
N ALA A 49 18.70 16.55 -8.58
CA ALA A 49 20.05 16.34 -8.06
C ALA A 49 20.39 17.38 -6.98
N GLY A 50 20.87 16.92 -5.82
CA GLY A 50 21.22 17.78 -4.69
C GLY A 50 20.07 18.08 -3.73
N ASP A 51 18.81 17.81 -4.11
CA ASP A 51 17.65 18.17 -3.28
C ASP A 51 17.40 17.17 -2.14
N ASP A 52 17.78 15.91 -2.32
CA ASP A 52 17.73 14.93 -1.24
C ASP A 52 18.70 15.29 -0.10
N GLU A 53 19.91 15.71 -0.46
CA GLU A 53 20.94 16.20 0.46
C GLU A 53 20.52 17.52 1.14
N ARG A 54 19.64 18.30 0.52
CA ARG A 54 19.04 19.51 1.11
C ARG A 54 17.82 19.20 1.98
N GLY A 55 17.33 17.97 1.98
CA GLY A 55 16.15 17.56 2.75
C GLY A 55 14.83 17.99 2.12
N LEU A 56 14.80 18.14 0.79
CA LEU A 56 13.61 18.50 0.02
C LEU A 56 12.95 17.27 -0.65
N CYS A 57 13.53 16.08 -0.44
CA CYS A 57 13.02 14.83 -0.97
C CYS A 57 12.78 13.79 0.13
N PHE A 58 11.88 12.87 -0.15
CA PHE A 58 11.27 11.93 0.78
C PHE A 58 11.18 10.53 0.18
N GLY A 59 11.08 9.51 1.01
CA GLY A 59 10.95 8.12 0.57
C GLY A 59 12.23 7.58 -0.06
N GLY A 60 12.04 6.67 -1.01
CA GLY A 60 13.06 5.84 -1.63
C GLY A 60 13.28 4.53 -0.87
N PHE A 61 13.61 3.47 -1.59
CA PHE A 61 13.85 2.14 -1.03
C PHE A 61 15.02 2.13 -0.04
N GLY A 62 15.98 3.05 -0.19
CA GLY A 62 17.09 3.22 0.74
C GLY A 62 16.61 3.57 2.15
N ARG A 63 15.64 4.49 2.29
CA ARG A 63 15.06 4.87 3.58
C ARG A 63 14.14 3.79 4.13
N VAL A 64 13.34 3.17 3.26
CA VAL A 64 12.49 2.02 3.63
C VAL A 64 13.34 0.91 4.26
N ALA A 65 14.43 0.49 3.60
CA ALA A 65 15.35 -0.52 4.10
C ALA A 65 15.95 -0.15 5.45
N THR A 66 16.35 1.11 5.64
CA THR A 66 16.89 1.60 6.93
C THR A 66 15.85 1.52 8.05
N VAL A 67 14.60 1.93 7.80
CA VAL A 67 13.53 1.85 8.82
C VAL A 67 13.24 0.41 9.20
N VAL A 68 13.10 -0.49 8.21
CA VAL A 68 12.86 -1.91 8.46
C VAL A 68 14.01 -2.53 9.25
N LYS A 69 15.26 -2.25 8.88
CA LYS A 69 16.45 -2.72 9.59
C LYS A 69 16.48 -2.24 11.06
N ARG A 70 16.18 -0.96 11.30
CA ARG A 70 16.11 -0.40 12.66
C ARG A 70 14.99 -1.05 13.48
N ALA A 71 13.81 -1.24 12.90
CA ALA A 71 12.69 -1.87 13.61
C ALA A 71 12.98 -3.33 13.96
N ARG A 72 13.58 -4.11 13.03
CA ARG A 72 14.01 -5.50 13.30
C ARG A 72 14.99 -5.60 14.47
N ALA A 73 15.86 -4.60 14.65
CA ALA A 73 16.81 -4.56 15.77
C ALA A 73 16.16 -4.18 17.12
N ASN A 74 14.97 -3.54 17.10
CA ASN A 74 14.34 -2.96 18.28
C ASN A 74 13.24 -3.84 18.90
N GLY A 75 12.87 -4.96 18.28
CA GLY A 75 11.94 -5.91 18.88
C GLY A 75 11.11 -6.73 17.88
N PRO A 76 10.10 -7.47 18.39
CA PRO A 76 9.16 -8.25 17.57
C PRO A 76 8.45 -7.36 16.54
N MET A 77 8.68 -7.64 15.26
CA MET A 77 8.03 -6.88 14.18
C MET A 77 7.72 -7.72 12.94
N LEU A 78 6.74 -7.29 12.14
CA LEU A 78 6.47 -7.70 10.78
C LEU A 78 6.71 -6.54 9.81
N TYR A 79 7.28 -6.83 8.64
CA TYR A 79 7.30 -5.90 7.52
C TYR A 79 6.45 -6.45 6.37
N LEU A 80 5.40 -5.71 6.00
CA LEU A 80 4.39 -6.15 5.04
C LEU A 80 4.27 -5.14 3.88
N ASN A 81 4.13 -5.62 2.67
CA ASN A 81 3.90 -4.77 1.49
C ASN A 81 2.57 -5.16 0.84
N ALA A 82 1.66 -4.21 0.63
CA ALA A 82 0.32 -4.48 0.11
C ALA A 82 0.20 -4.40 -1.42
N GLY A 83 1.31 -4.45 -2.17
CA GLY A 83 1.31 -4.55 -3.64
C GLY A 83 1.61 -3.24 -4.37
N ASP A 84 1.64 -3.30 -5.70
CA ASP A 84 2.02 -2.23 -6.62
C ASP A 84 3.42 -1.68 -6.35
N THR A 85 4.38 -2.61 -6.26
CA THR A 85 5.81 -2.28 -6.30
C THR A 85 6.28 -1.95 -7.72
N PHE A 86 5.61 -2.54 -8.71
CA PHE A 86 5.90 -2.38 -10.13
C PHE A 86 5.36 -1.06 -10.69
N TYR A 87 5.86 -0.73 -11.89
CA TYR A 87 5.39 0.36 -12.75
C TYR A 87 5.52 1.76 -12.15
N GLY A 88 5.51 2.81 -12.98
CA GLY A 88 5.42 4.20 -12.52
C GLY A 88 6.68 5.07 -12.64
N THR A 89 7.89 4.50 -12.80
CA THR A 89 9.10 5.26 -13.19
C THR A 89 9.91 4.49 -14.24
N ASN A 90 10.90 5.16 -14.82
CA ASN A 90 11.85 4.54 -15.75
C ASN A 90 12.72 3.45 -15.13
N TRP A 91 12.72 3.29 -13.80
CA TRP A 91 13.31 2.10 -13.17
C TRP A 91 12.65 0.82 -13.64
N TYR A 92 11.31 0.79 -13.67
CA TYR A 92 10.58 -0.38 -14.13
C TYR A 92 10.76 -0.58 -15.63
N THR A 93 10.70 0.50 -16.43
CA THR A 93 10.96 0.43 -17.88
C THR A 93 12.33 -0.19 -18.20
N ALA A 94 13.37 0.20 -17.46
CA ALA A 94 14.74 -0.23 -17.70
C ALA A 94 15.03 -1.66 -17.19
N HIS A 95 14.55 -2.00 -15.98
CA HIS A 95 15.00 -3.21 -15.25
C HIS A 95 13.89 -4.18 -14.88
N LYS A 96 12.63 -3.83 -15.14
CA LYS A 96 11.44 -4.66 -14.91
C LYS A 96 11.36 -5.21 -13.47
N GLY A 97 10.58 -6.27 -13.27
CA GLY A 97 10.38 -6.89 -11.96
C GLY A 97 11.65 -7.47 -11.32
N GLU A 98 12.72 -7.72 -12.08
CA GLU A 98 13.95 -8.29 -11.52
C GLU A 98 14.67 -7.35 -10.54
N LEU A 99 14.64 -6.04 -10.80
CA LEU A 99 15.17 -5.05 -9.88
C LEU A 99 14.27 -4.89 -8.65
N ALA A 100 12.93 -4.95 -8.83
CA ALA A 100 12.00 -4.96 -7.70
C ALA A 100 12.31 -6.14 -6.75
N ALA A 101 12.55 -7.33 -7.30
CA ALA A 101 12.96 -8.51 -6.52
C ALA A 101 14.28 -8.29 -5.79
N ASP A 102 15.32 -7.77 -6.46
CA ASP A 102 16.62 -7.50 -5.84
C ASP A 102 16.49 -6.56 -4.63
N LEU A 103 15.75 -5.47 -4.80
CA LEU A 103 15.59 -4.47 -3.75
C LEU A 103 14.73 -4.99 -2.59
N LEU A 104 13.61 -5.66 -2.87
CA LEU A 104 12.77 -6.25 -1.83
C LEU A 104 13.49 -7.38 -1.08
N ASN A 105 14.32 -8.18 -1.76
CA ASN A 105 15.13 -9.22 -1.12
C ASN A 105 16.12 -8.64 -0.10
N ILE A 106 16.61 -7.41 -0.28
CA ILE A 106 17.45 -6.71 0.70
C ILE A 106 16.62 -6.20 1.88
N ILE A 107 15.39 -5.75 1.62
CA ILE A 107 14.50 -5.23 2.69
C ILE A 107 13.93 -6.37 3.54
N HIS A 108 13.81 -7.58 2.96
CA HIS A 108 13.27 -8.78 3.60
C HIS A 108 11.84 -8.58 4.14
N PRO A 109 10.81 -8.41 3.30
CA PRO A 109 9.43 -8.46 3.75
C PRO A 109 9.06 -9.84 4.31
N ASP A 110 8.23 -9.85 5.35
CA ASP A 110 7.66 -11.08 5.90
C ASP A 110 6.53 -11.61 5.00
N ALA A 111 5.83 -10.72 4.28
CA ALA A 111 4.93 -11.05 3.18
C ALA A 111 4.72 -9.85 2.26
N VAL A 112 4.45 -10.12 0.98
CA VAL A 112 4.07 -9.12 -0.03
C VAL A 112 2.77 -9.57 -0.69
N SER A 113 1.75 -8.72 -0.74
CA SER A 113 0.59 -8.99 -1.60
C SER A 113 0.86 -8.58 -3.04
N LEU A 114 0.13 -9.18 -3.96
CA LEU A 114 0.05 -8.68 -5.33
C LEU A 114 -0.84 -7.45 -5.40
N GLY A 115 -0.38 -6.45 -6.14
CA GLY A 115 -1.20 -5.40 -6.73
C GLY A 115 -1.42 -5.64 -8.21
N ASN A 116 -2.22 -4.78 -8.84
CA ASN A 116 -2.54 -4.92 -10.26
C ASN A 116 -1.32 -4.70 -11.16
N HIS A 117 -0.42 -3.79 -10.80
CA HIS A 117 0.74 -3.45 -11.62
C HIS A 117 1.83 -4.53 -11.64
N GLU A 118 1.80 -5.50 -10.72
CA GLU A 118 2.64 -6.70 -10.82
C GLU A 118 2.34 -7.55 -12.07
N LEU A 119 1.18 -7.33 -12.71
CA LEU A 119 0.70 -8.11 -13.84
C LEU A 119 0.68 -7.33 -15.16
N ASP A 120 1.16 -6.07 -15.20
CA ASP A 120 1.13 -5.20 -16.38
C ASP A 120 1.77 -5.83 -17.64
N ASP A 121 2.85 -6.58 -17.45
CA ASP A 121 3.58 -7.29 -18.50
C ASP A 121 3.18 -8.80 -18.56
N ASP A 122 1.97 -9.14 -18.10
CA ASP A 122 1.41 -10.50 -17.95
C ASP A 122 2.38 -11.45 -17.18
N LEU A 123 2.23 -12.75 -17.39
CA LEU A 123 3.14 -13.78 -16.85
C LEU A 123 4.60 -13.58 -17.26
N ALA A 124 4.87 -12.94 -18.41
CA ALA A 124 6.22 -12.73 -18.92
C ALA A 124 7.01 -11.75 -18.04
N GLY A 125 6.37 -10.69 -17.54
CA GLY A 125 6.99 -9.77 -16.58
C GLY A 125 6.89 -10.24 -15.13
N PHE A 126 5.85 -11.00 -14.79
CA PHE A 126 5.63 -11.45 -13.40
C PHE A 126 6.49 -12.65 -12.99
N THR A 127 6.66 -13.66 -13.86
CA THR A 127 7.40 -14.89 -13.49
C THR A 127 8.89 -14.68 -13.18
N PRO A 128 9.65 -13.77 -13.83
CA PRO A 128 11.02 -13.47 -13.43
C PRO A 128 11.14 -12.96 -11.99
N PHE A 129 10.16 -12.14 -11.55
CA PHE A 129 10.08 -11.69 -10.17
C PHE A 129 9.84 -12.86 -9.21
N LEU A 130 8.86 -13.74 -9.50
CA LEU A 130 8.57 -14.94 -8.70
C LEU A 130 9.77 -15.89 -8.55
N ARG A 131 10.61 -16.02 -9.59
CA ARG A 131 11.83 -16.87 -9.56
C ARG A 131 12.89 -16.34 -8.59
N LYS A 132 12.87 -15.04 -8.31
CA LYS A 132 13.99 -14.32 -7.68
C LYS A 132 13.72 -13.92 -6.24
N VAL A 133 12.45 -13.69 -5.88
CA VAL A 133 12.09 -13.33 -4.50
C VAL A 133 12.35 -14.47 -3.52
N ASN A 134 12.71 -14.14 -2.28
CA ASN A 134 12.98 -15.09 -1.19
C ASN A 134 11.96 -15.02 -0.04
N PHE A 135 10.83 -14.37 -0.28
CA PHE A 135 9.74 -14.13 0.65
C PHE A 135 8.40 -14.58 0.04
N PRO A 136 7.36 -14.84 0.87
CA PRO A 136 6.06 -15.24 0.36
C PRO A 136 5.35 -14.05 -0.29
N ILE A 137 4.85 -14.28 -1.50
CA ILE A 137 3.89 -13.44 -2.19
C ILE A 137 2.51 -14.04 -1.95
N VAL A 138 1.64 -13.30 -1.27
CA VAL A 138 0.32 -13.77 -0.84
C VAL A 138 -0.77 -13.26 -1.78
N CYS A 139 -1.63 -14.14 -2.28
CA CYS A 139 -2.86 -13.78 -2.97
C CYS A 139 -3.83 -14.97 -3.02
N CYS A 140 -4.90 -14.93 -2.23
CA CYS A 140 -5.84 -16.06 -2.12
C CYS A 140 -6.90 -16.09 -3.22
N ASN A 141 -7.12 -14.99 -3.94
CA ASN A 141 -8.22 -14.88 -4.89
C ASN A 141 -7.79 -14.95 -6.35
N LEU A 142 -6.57 -15.41 -6.64
CA LEU A 142 -6.18 -15.84 -7.97
C LEU A 142 -6.85 -17.16 -8.34
N ASP A 143 -7.43 -17.20 -9.53
CA ASP A 143 -7.89 -18.41 -10.19
C ASP A 143 -6.90 -18.81 -11.28
N LEU A 144 -6.08 -19.81 -10.95
CA LEU A 144 -4.95 -20.27 -11.75
C LEU A 144 -5.33 -21.36 -12.76
N ARG A 145 -6.61 -21.67 -12.97
CA ARG A 145 -7.04 -22.72 -13.92
C ARG A 145 -6.55 -22.48 -15.36
N LYS A 146 -6.41 -21.22 -15.76
CA LYS A 146 -5.87 -20.82 -17.08
C LYS A 146 -4.36 -20.62 -17.09
N THR A 147 -3.73 -20.60 -15.93
CA THR A 147 -2.30 -20.31 -15.74
C THR A 147 -1.69 -21.30 -14.74
N PRO A 148 -1.84 -22.63 -14.94
CA PRO A 148 -1.47 -23.64 -13.95
C PRO A 148 0.02 -23.65 -13.60
N ASP A 149 0.88 -23.14 -14.49
CA ASP A 149 2.32 -23.02 -14.25
C ASP A 149 2.65 -22.14 -13.03
N LEU A 150 1.76 -21.22 -12.66
CA LEU A 150 1.93 -20.41 -11.45
C LEU A 150 1.90 -21.23 -10.16
N HIS A 151 1.32 -22.44 -10.17
CA HIS A 151 1.39 -23.38 -9.04
C HIS A 151 2.81 -23.90 -8.75
N ASN A 152 3.73 -23.80 -9.71
CA ASN A 152 5.11 -24.27 -9.54
C ASN A 152 5.96 -23.32 -8.69
N PHE A 153 5.50 -22.09 -8.46
CA PHE A 153 6.22 -21.10 -7.66
C PHE A 153 5.89 -21.24 -6.19
N ARG A 154 6.83 -21.79 -5.40
CA ARG A 154 6.68 -21.96 -3.95
C ARG A 154 6.49 -20.65 -3.18
N THR A 155 6.92 -19.55 -3.76
CA THR A 155 6.80 -18.20 -3.20
C THR A 155 5.41 -17.61 -3.40
N LEU A 156 4.65 -18.03 -4.43
CA LEU A 156 3.29 -17.58 -4.65
C LEU A 156 2.31 -18.48 -3.89
N VAL A 157 1.72 -17.96 -2.83
CA VAL A 157 0.83 -18.70 -1.93
C VAL A 157 -0.46 -17.95 -1.68
N ARG A 158 -1.51 -18.65 -1.24
CA ARG A 158 -2.79 -18.01 -0.86
C ARG A 158 -2.66 -17.23 0.45
N ALA A 159 -1.92 -17.80 1.38
CA ALA A 159 -1.62 -17.25 2.69
C ALA A 159 -0.28 -17.81 3.21
N THR A 160 0.34 -17.11 4.15
CA THR A 160 1.52 -17.58 4.89
C THR A 160 1.27 -17.55 6.40
N VAL A 161 2.00 -18.36 7.16
CA VAL A 161 1.91 -18.40 8.63
C VAL A 161 3.24 -18.01 9.23
N ILE A 162 3.26 -16.93 9.99
CA ILE A 162 4.43 -16.48 10.74
C ILE A 162 4.44 -17.18 12.10
N ARG A 163 5.52 -17.92 12.37
CA ARG A 163 5.73 -18.72 13.60
C ARG A 163 6.85 -18.20 14.50
N LYS A 164 7.20 -16.92 14.36
CA LYS A 164 8.34 -16.30 15.07
C LYS A 164 7.97 -15.67 16.42
N PHE A 165 6.71 -15.78 16.81
CA PHE A 165 6.14 -15.19 18.02
C PHE A 165 5.51 -16.25 18.90
N LYS A 166 4.96 -15.86 20.07
CA LYS A 166 4.25 -16.78 20.97
C LYS A 166 3.00 -17.39 20.34
N GLN A 167 2.40 -16.70 19.38
CA GLN A 167 1.23 -17.14 18.63
C GLN A 167 1.53 -17.16 17.13
N ASN A 168 0.78 -17.99 16.40
CA ASN A 168 0.88 -18.09 14.95
C ASN A 168 0.04 -16.98 14.31
N ILE A 169 0.64 -16.22 13.40
CA ILE A 169 -0.05 -15.16 12.67
C ILE A 169 -0.24 -15.59 11.22
N GLY A 170 -1.49 -15.67 10.79
CA GLY A 170 -1.87 -15.92 9.41
C GLY A 170 -1.92 -14.61 8.63
N ILE A 171 -1.31 -14.58 7.45
CA ILE A 171 -1.37 -13.45 6.52
C ILE A 171 -2.00 -13.95 5.23
N ILE A 172 -3.20 -13.45 4.93
CA ILE A 172 -4.00 -13.83 3.76
C ILE A 172 -3.92 -12.71 2.74
N GLY A 173 -3.50 -13.07 1.52
CA GLY A 173 -3.35 -12.11 0.43
C GLY A 173 -4.65 -11.86 -0.33
N TYR A 174 -4.86 -10.67 -0.88
CA TYR A 174 -5.96 -10.40 -1.82
C TYR A 174 -5.60 -9.31 -2.84
N ILE A 175 -6.23 -9.35 -4.01
CA ILE A 175 -6.11 -8.35 -5.07
C ILE A 175 -7.49 -8.02 -5.64
N THR A 176 -7.70 -6.82 -6.16
CA THR A 176 -8.96 -6.47 -6.82
C THR A 176 -9.26 -7.36 -8.04
N PRO A 177 -10.47 -7.94 -8.15
CA PRO A 177 -10.92 -8.60 -9.39
C PRO A 177 -10.97 -7.67 -10.60
N ASN A 178 -10.95 -6.35 -10.38
CA ASN A 178 -10.90 -5.36 -11.44
C ASN A 178 -9.54 -5.29 -12.14
N THR A 179 -8.51 -5.98 -11.66
CA THR A 179 -7.22 -6.10 -12.35
C THR A 179 -7.38 -6.57 -13.80
N LYS A 180 -8.37 -7.42 -14.10
CA LYS A 180 -8.70 -7.82 -15.49
C LYS A 180 -9.10 -6.66 -16.41
N TYR A 181 -9.52 -5.53 -15.85
CA TYR A 181 -9.88 -4.31 -16.59
C TYR A 181 -8.73 -3.29 -16.59
N TYR A 182 -7.96 -3.21 -15.49
CA TYR A 182 -6.81 -2.30 -15.39
C TYR A 182 -5.61 -2.78 -16.18
N VAL A 183 -5.46 -4.09 -16.33
CA VAL A 183 -4.41 -4.75 -17.09
C VAL A 183 -5.06 -5.58 -18.19
N PRO A 184 -5.35 -4.99 -19.36
CA PRO A 184 -6.13 -5.66 -20.40
C PRO A 184 -5.49 -6.95 -20.94
N TYR A 185 -4.17 -7.04 -20.81
CA TYR A 185 -3.35 -8.14 -21.31
C TYR A 185 -2.86 -9.06 -20.20
N ASN A 186 -3.72 -9.43 -19.24
CA ASN A 186 -3.37 -10.49 -18.28
C ASN A 186 -4.26 -11.74 -18.44
N SER A 187 -3.64 -12.91 -18.35
CA SER A 187 -4.29 -14.21 -18.54
C SER A 187 -4.94 -14.79 -17.27
N ILE A 188 -4.87 -14.07 -16.15
CA ILE A 188 -5.29 -14.53 -14.83
C ILE A 188 -6.77 -14.17 -14.58
N SER A 189 -7.49 -15.08 -13.93
CA SER A 189 -8.86 -14.82 -13.46
C SER A 189 -8.87 -14.59 -11.95
N TYR A 190 -9.87 -13.86 -11.46
CA TYR A 190 -9.94 -13.43 -10.07
C TYR A 190 -11.30 -13.78 -9.47
N SER A 191 -11.27 -14.38 -8.29
CA SER A 191 -12.45 -14.62 -7.47
C SER A 191 -12.74 -13.43 -6.55
N PRO A 192 -13.96 -13.26 -6.03
CA PRO A 192 -14.27 -12.20 -5.07
C PRO A 192 -13.41 -12.30 -3.80
N GLU A 193 -12.99 -11.16 -3.27
CA GLU A 193 -12.04 -11.06 -2.15
C GLU A 193 -12.64 -11.62 -0.86
N ILE A 194 -13.80 -11.13 -0.44
CA ILE A 194 -14.41 -11.49 0.85
C ILE A 194 -14.66 -13.00 0.96
N SER A 195 -15.20 -13.62 -0.09
CA SER A 195 -15.52 -15.06 -0.06
C SER A 195 -14.26 -15.91 0.03
N THR A 196 -13.20 -15.55 -0.69
CA THR A 196 -11.93 -16.29 -0.69
C THR A 196 -11.11 -16.06 0.57
N ILE A 197 -11.10 -14.84 1.12
CA ILE A 197 -10.51 -14.53 2.43
C ILE A 197 -11.20 -15.36 3.52
N ASN A 198 -12.53 -15.43 3.52
CA ASN A 198 -13.28 -16.22 4.51
C ASN A 198 -13.00 -17.72 4.44
N ILE A 199 -12.88 -18.28 3.24
CA ILE A 199 -12.48 -19.68 3.06
C ILE A 199 -11.09 -19.91 3.66
N GLU A 200 -10.16 -18.98 3.40
CA GLU A 200 -8.78 -19.17 3.80
C GLU A 200 -8.53 -18.89 5.28
N ALA A 201 -9.26 -17.94 5.87
CA ALA A 201 -9.25 -17.70 7.31
C ALA A 201 -9.74 -18.94 8.07
N LYS A 202 -10.85 -19.55 7.63
CA LYS A 202 -11.33 -20.81 8.21
C LYS A 202 -10.31 -21.94 8.10
N ARG A 203 -9.61 -22.06 6.97
CA ARG A 203 -8.55 -23.06 6.80
C ARG A 203 -7.42 -22.85 7.81
N LEU A 204 -6.99 -21.61 8.02
CA LEU A 204 -5.94 -21.25 8.98
C LEU A 204 -6.38 -21.45 10.44
N LEU A 205 -7.61 -21.09 10.79
CA LEU A 205 -8.19 -21.33 12.12
C LEU A 205 -8.22 -22.83 12.45
N ASN A 206 -8.63 -23.68 11.51
CA ASN A 206 -8.60 -25.13 11.67
C ASN A 206 -7.18 -25.71 11.85
N GLN A 207 -6.14 -24.93 11.56
CA GLN A 207 -4.72 -25.27 11.79
C GLN A 207 -4.16 -24.65 13.08
N GLY A 208 -5.00 -24.04 13.92
CA GLY A 208 -4.59 -23.41 15.18
C GLY A 208 -3.90 -22.05 14.98
N VAL A 209 -4.19 -21.35 13.88
CA VAL A 209 -3.76 -19.96 13.66
C VAL A 209 -4.88 -19.03 14.08
N ASN A 210 -4.69 -18.30 15.17
CA ASN A 210 -5.75 -17.53 15.85
C ASN A 210 -5.65 -16.00 15.65
N ILE A 211 -4.62 -15.52 14.94
CA ILE A 211 -4.50 -14.12 14.52
C ILE A 211 -4.46 -14.08 13.00
N ILE A 212 -5.36 -13.32 12.38
CA ILE A 212 -5.49 -13.23 10.92
C ILE A 212 -5.34 -11.78 10.45
N ILE A 213 -4.35 -11.55 9.60
CA ILE A 213 -4.13 -10.30 8.87
C ILE A 213 -4.55 -10.50 7.41
N ALA A 214 -5.46 -9.66 6.93
CA ALA A 214 -5.71 -9.52 5.50
C ALA A 214 -4.75 -8.47 4.93
N LEU A 215 -3.90 -8.86 3.98
CA LEU A 215 -2.92 -8.00 3.32
C LEU A 215 -3.25 -7.95 1.83
N GLY A 216 -3.56 -6.80 1.26
CA GLY A 216 -3.99 -6.81 -0.14
C GLY A 216 -4.21 -5.48 -0.83
N HIS A 217 -4.75 -5.57 -2.03
CA HIS A 217 -4.69 -4.51 -3.02
C HIS A 217 -6.04 -4.34 -3.74
N SER A 218 -7.05 -3.88 -3.00
CA SER A 218 -8.40 -3.64 -3.55
C SER A 218 -8.98 -2.24 -3.29
N GLY A 219 -8.21 -1.36 -2.65
CA GLY A 219 -8.65 -0.02 -2.31
C GLY A 219 -9.39 0.06 -0.98
N PHE A 220 -9.30 1.23 -0.37
CA PHE A 220 -9.70 1.47 1.01
C PHE A 220 -11.17 1.16 1.33
N GLU A 221 -12.08 1.37 0.38
CA GLU A 221 -13.48 0.99 0.56
C GLU A 221 -13.67 -0.53 0.63
N MET A 222 -12.98 -1.30 -0.23
CA MET A 222 -13.00 -2.76 -0.13
C MET A 222 -12.30 -3.24 1.14
N ASP A 223 -11.23 -2.57 1.56
CA ASP A 223 -10.53 -2.91 2.80
C ASP A 223 -11.46 -2.78 4.03
N LYS A 224 -12.28 -1.73 4.09
CA LYS A 224 -13.34 -1.59 5.12
C LYS A 224 -14.40 -2.68 4.99
N MET A 225 -14.82 -3.01 3.78
CA MET A 225 -15.78 -4.09 3.55
C MET A 225 -15.24 -5.46 3.97
N ILE A 226 -13.94 -5.73 3.75
CA ILE A 226 -13.26 -6.93 4.23
C ILE A 226 -13.25 -6.95 5.75
N ALA A 227 -12.89 -5.84 6.41
CA ALA A 227 -12.91 -5.73 7.86
C ALA A 227 -14.30 -6.01 8.46
N GLU A 228 -15.37 -5.60 7.76
CA GLU A 228 -16.75 -5.80 8.22
C GLU A 228 -17.26 -7.23 7.95
N HIS A 229 -17.00 -7.78 6.77
CA HIS A 229 -17.63 -9.02 6.28
C HIS A 229 -16.75 -10.26 6.41
N CYS A 230 -15.50 -10.12 6.88
CA CYS A 230 -14.63 -11.25 7.20
C CYS A 230 -14.54 -11.44 8.72
N PRO A 231 -15.41 -12.28 9.34
CA PRO A 231 -15.55 -12.37 10.80
C PRO A 231 -14.25 -12.74 11.52
N ASP A 232 -13.38 -13.49 10.85
CA ASP A 232 -12.14 -14.04 11.40
C ASP A 232 -10.92 -13.13 11.21
N VAL A 233 -11.03 -12.04 10.45
CA VAL A 233 -9.93 -11.09 10.22
C VAL A 233 -9.80 -10.11 11.40
N ASP A 234 -8.57 -9.91 11.88
CA ASP A 234 -8.23 -9.02 13.00
C ASP A 234 -7.65 -7.67 12.56
N VAL A 235 -6.94 -7.64 11.42
CA VAL A 235 -6.29 -6.44 10.87
C VAL A 235 -6.40 -6.47 9.35
N VAL A 236 -6.67 -5.33 8.73
CA VAL A 236 -6.64 -5.16 7.27
C VAL A 236 -5.56 -4.16 6.88
N ILE A 237 -4.68 -4.54 5.97
CA ILE A 237 -3.60 -3.71 5.43
C ILE A 237 -3.75 -3.67 3.91
N GLY A 238 -4.10 -2.50 3.41
CA GLY A 238 -4.50 -2.29 2.03
C GLY A 238 -3.50 -1.50 1.19
N GLY A 239 -3.86 -1.34 -0.09
CA GLY A 239 -3.24 -0.47 -1.09
C GLY A 239 -4.24 -0.10 -2.17
N HIS A 240 -3.77 0.28 -3.36
CA HIS A 240 -4.51 0.60 -4.60
C HIS A 240 -5.05 2.03 -4.66
N SER A 241 -5.71 2.48 -3.59
CA SER A 241 -6.39 3.78 -3.57
C SER A 241 -5.50 4.95 -3.13
N HIS A 242 -4.23 4.69 -2.84
CA HIS A 242 -3.24 5.67 -2.37
C HIS A 242 -3.73 6.43 -1.12
N THR A 243 -4.53 5.79 -0.27
CA THR A 243 -5.22 6.47 0.83
C THR A 243 -4.23 6.87 1.90
N PHE A 244 -4.26 8.16 2.26
CA PHE A 244 -3.44 8.68 3.34
C PHE A 244 -4.26 8.75 4.63
N LEU A 245 -3.94 7.88 5.58
CA LEU A 245 -4.57 7.87 6.89
C LEU A 245 -3.62 8.51 7.91
N TYR A 246 -4.14 9.43 8.72
CA TYR A 246 -3.34 10.07 9.77
C TYR A 246 -4.25 10.62 10.88
N THR A 247 -3.83 10.48 12.14
CA THR A 247 -4.53 11.08 13.29
C THR A 247 -3.70 12.21 13.87
N GLY A 248 -4.30 13.40 13.94
CA GLY A 248 -3.64 14.64 14.34
C GLY A 248 -3.15 15.45 13.13
N SER A 249 -2.13 16.28 13.33
CA SER A 249 -1.58 17.13 12.27
C SER A 249 -0.67 16.33 11.33
N PRO A 250 -0.99 16.25 10.03
CA PRO A 250 -0.15 15.54 9.06
C PRO A 250 1.22 16.22 8.91
N PRO A 251 2.29 15.47 8.63
CA PRO A 251 3.66 15.99 8.64
C PRO A 251 4.10 16.63 7.31
N ASP A 252 3.28 16.54 6.24
CA ASP A 252 3.55 17.14 4.93
C ASP A 252 2.22 17.50 4.22
N ILE A 253 2.27 17.78 2.92
CA ILE A 253 1.15 18.33 2.12
C ILE A 253 -0.09 17.44 1.98
N GLU A 254 0.00 16.14 2.27
CA GLU A 254 -1.14 15.22 2.12
C GLU A 254 -2.26 15.53 3.12
N LYS A 255 -3.50 15.55 2.63
CA LYS A 255 -4.69 15.67 3.47
C LYS A 255 -5.14 14.28 3.89
N PRO A 256 -5.34 14.00 5.19
CA PRO A 256 -5.80 12.67 5.62
C PRO A 256 -7.22 12.37 5.12
N ASP A 257 -7.41 11.21 4.52
CA ASP A 257 -8.71 10.66 4.13
C ASP A 257 -9.48 10.07 5.32
N GLY A 258 -8.77 9.82 6.42
CA GLY A 258 -9.32 9.26 7.65
C GLY A 258 -8.27 9.15 8.75
N ASN A 259 -8.69 8.67 9.91
CA ASN A 259 -7.81 8.39 11.03
C ASN A 259 -6.88 7.20 10.72
N TYR A 260 -5.70 7.20 11.31
CA TYR A 260 -4.83 6.03 11.33
C TYR A 260 -4.79 5.44 12.75
N PRO A 261 -5.15 4.16 12.93
CA PRO A 261 -5.93 3.34 12.00
C PRO A 261 -7.37 3.86 11.80
N THR A 262 -8.00 3.52 10.68
CA THR A 262 -9.45 3.63 10.55
C THR A 262 -10.08 2.39 11.17
N ILE A 263 -11.06 2.57 12.05
CA ILE A 263 -11.66 1.46 12.82
C ILE A 263 -13.00 1.07 12.25
N VAL A 264 -13.11 -0.19 11.83
CA VAL A 264 -14.38 -0.85 11.54
C VAL A 264 -14.80 -1.65 12.77
N THR A 265 -16.01 -1.41 13.26
CA THR A 265 -16.57 -2.13 14.42
C THR A 265 -17.55 -3.17 13.92
N LYS A 266 -17.24 -4.45 14.13
CA LYS A 266 -18.11 -5.58 13.79
C LYS A 266 -19.38 -5.59 14.65
N SER A 267 -20.40 -6.31 14.21
CA SER A 267 -21.67 -6.48 14.95
C SER A 267 -21.50 -7.07 16.35
N ASN A 268 -20.43 -7.82 16.61
CA ASN A 268 -20.08 -8.38 17.91
C ASN A 268 -19.20 -7.44 18.77
N GLY A 269 -18.99 -6.19 18.34
CA GLY A 269 -18.19 -5.18 19.04
C GLY A 269 -16.67 -5.27 18.82
N ARG A 270 -16.17 -6.29 18.12
CA ARG A 270 -14.73 -6.38 17.77
C ARG A 270 -14.33 -5.22 16.86
N LYS A 271 -13.23 -4.57 17.19
CA LYS A 271 -12.63 -3.48 16.42
C LYS A 271 -11.55 -4.04 15.51
N VAL A 272 -11.65 -3.76 14.21
CA VAL A 272 -10.67 -4.14 13.19
C VAL A 272 -10.01 -2.87 12.65
N PRO A 273 -8.71 -2.65 12.91
CA PRO A 273 -7.97 -1.56 12.27
C PRO A 273 -7.75 -1.85 10.78
N VAL A 274 -8.08 -0.85 9.96
CA VAL A 274 -7.85 -0.79 8.52
C VAL A 274 -6.76 0.24 8.25
N LEU A 275 -5.72 -0.18 7.54
CA LEU A 275 -4.48 0.58 7.34
C LEU A 275 -4.17 0.76 5.85
N GLN A 276 -3.71 1.96 5.49
CA GLN A 276 -2.94 2.26 4.28
C GLN A 276 -1.88 3.31 4.62
N ALA A 277 -0.84 3.43 3.80
CA ALA A 277 0.30 4.32 4.01
C ALA A 277 0.57 5.19 2.77
N TYR A 278 -0.48 5.83 2.23
CA TYR A 278 -0.40 6.68 1.04
C TYR A 278 0.19 5.92 -0.16
N ALA A 279 1.28 6.39 -0.77
CA ALA A 279 1.93 5.77 -1.92
C ALA A 279 3.40 6.25 -2.04
N PHE A 280 4.08 5.78 -3.08
CA PHE A 280 5.35 6.32 -3.58
C PHE A 280 6.51 6.22 -2.60
N THR A 281 6.41 5.33 -1.60
CA THR A 281 7.38 5.16 -0.51
C THR A 281 7.57 6.39 0.38
N LYS A 282 6.77 7.45 0.20
CA LYS A 282 6.91 8.70 0.96
C LYS A 282 6.70 8.48 2.46
N TYR A 283 5.81 7.55 2.80
CA TYR A 283 5.50 7.17 4.17
C TYR A 283 5.80 5.69 4.43
N MET A 284 6.11 5.40 5.70
CA MET A 284 6.08 4.04 6.24
C MET A 284 4.96 3.97 7.28
N GLY A 285 3.96 3.13 7.04
CA GLY A 285 2.92 2.83 8.02
C GLY A 285 3.53 2.10 9.22
N ILE A 286 3.21 2.54 10.44
CA ILE A 286 3.67 1.89 11.68
C ILE A 286 2.46 1.69 12.58
N ILE A 287 2.25 0.46 13.05
CA ILE A 287 1.26 0.16 14.09
C ILE A 287 1.85 -0.84 15.07
N ASP A 288 1.70 -0.56 16.35
CA ASP A 288 1.96 -1.50 17.44
C ASP A 288 0.64 -2.17 17.81
N LEU A 289 0.64 -3.50 17.86
CA LEU A 289 -0.52 -4.33 18.16
C LEU A 289 -0.24 -5.14 19.42
N GLU A 290 -1.29 -5.33 20.22
CA GLU A 290 -1.27 -6.15 21.43
C GLU A 290 -2.41 -7.16 21.36
N PHE A 291 -2.06 -8.45 21.38
CA PHE A 291 -3.01 -9.56 21.36
C PHE A 291 -2.99 -10.30 22.69
N ASP A 292 -4.15 -10.79 23.12
CA ASP A 292 -4.28 -11.69 24.26
C ASP A 292 -3.91 -13.14 23.88
N ASP A 293 -3.81 -14.03 24.88
CA ASP A 293 -3.48 -15.44 24.67
C ASP A 293 -4.52 -16.21 23.82
N TYR A 294 -5.72 -15.66 23.64
CA TYR A 294 -6.78 -16.22 22.81
C TYR A 294 -6.71 -15.74 21.35
N GLY A 295 -5.88 -14.73 21.06
CA GLY A 295 -5.73 -14.15 19.72
C GLY A 295 -6.67 -12.97 19.48
N HIS A 296 -7.28 -12.40 20.52
CA HIS A 296 -8.06 -11.18 20.38
C HIS A 296 -7.16 -9.95 20.44
N LEU A 297 -7.39 -9.02 19.51
CA LEU A 297 -6.72 -7.72 19.50
C LEU A 297 -7.20 -6.88 20.69
N ALA A 298 -6.35 -6.74 21.70
CA ALA A 298 -6.63 -6.04 22.95
C ALA A 298 -6.37 -4.53 22.82
N ASN A 299 -5.28 -4.15 22.17
CA ASN A 299 -4.88 -2.76 22.01
C ASN A 299 -4.09 -2.53 20.71
N PHE A 300 -4.12 -1.31 20.20
CA PHE A 300 -3.32 -0.90 19.07
C PHE A 300 -3.05 0.61 19.09
N SER A 301 -1.89 1.02 18.60
CA SER A 301 -1.56 2.44 18.41
C SER A 301 -0.53 2.61 17.31
N GLY A 302 -0.60 3.70 16.55
CA GLY A 302 0.31 3.88 15.45
C GLY A 302 0.05 5.15 14.66
N LYS A 303 0.96 5.43 13.73
CA LYS A 303 0.84 6.47 12.70
C LYS A 303 1.88 6.21 11.61
N PRO A 304 1.62 6.62 10.36
CA PRO A 304 2.66 6.64 9.34
C PRO A 304 3.75 7.64 9.72
N ILE A 305 5.00 7.33 9.39
CA ILE A 305 6.12 8.27 9.49
C ILE A 305 6.52 8.76 8.10
N LEU A 306 6.81 10.04 7.98
CA LEU A 306 7.40 10.62 6.77
C LEU A 306 8.84 10.14 6.65
N LEU A 307 9.22 9.65 5.47
CA LEU A 307 10.58 9.18 5.21
C LEU A 307 11.48 10.32 4.72
N ASP A 308 11.88 11.21 5.61
CA ASP A 308 12.69 12.39 5.29
C ASP A 308 14.22 12.16 5.41
N LYS A 309 14.99 13.23 5.23
CA LYS A 309 16.47 13.23 5.31
C LYS A 309 17.05 12.77 6.64
N SER A 310 16.30 12.80 7.75
CA SER A 310 16.78 12.25 9.04
C SER A 310 17.03 10.74 8.99
N ILE A 311 16.46 10.06 7.99
CA ILE A 311 16.64 8.64 7.74
C ILE A 311 17.68 8.49 6.63
N PRO A 312 18.87 7.92 6.91
CA PRO A 312 19.89 7.70 5.90
C PRO A 312 19.48 6.57 4.96
N HIS A 313 20.04 6.59 3.76
CA HIS A 313 19.87 5.51 2.78
C HIS A 313 20.63 4.25 3.20
N HIS A 314 20.03 3.09 2.99
CA HIS A 314 20.70 1.81 3.18
C HIS A 314 21.78 1.60 2.10
N PRO A 315 23.04 1.30 2.49
CA PRO A 315 24.17 1.30 1.56
C PRO A 315 24.03 0.25 0.44
N ASP A 316 23.48 -0.92 0.72
CA ASP A 316 23.31 -1.98 -0.29
C ASP A 316 22.28 -1.60 -1.36
N ILE A 317 21.22 -0.89 -0.96
CA ILE A 317 20.22 -0.37 -1.90
C ILE A 317 20.88 0.68 -2.80
N THR A 318 21.57 1.66 -2.19
CA THR A 318 22.28 2.71 -2.93
C THR A 318 23.27 2.12 -3.92
N LYS A 319 24.02 1.09 -3.54
CA LYS A 319 24.98 0.39 -4.40
C LYS A 319 24.30 -0.22 -5.63
N ILE A 320 23.19 -0.93 -5.47
CA ILE A 320 22.45 -1.55 -6.58
C ILE A 320 21.88 -0.48 -7.52
N LEU A 321 21.24 0.55 -6.97
CA LEU A 321 20.65 1.63 -7.77
C LEU A 321 21.75 2.35 -8.57
N ASN A 322 22.88 2.72 -7.94
CA ASN A 322 23.97 3.39 -8.63
C ASN A 322 24.56 2.55 -9.77
N ALA A 323 24.68 1.23 -9.59
CA ALA A 323 25.18 0.33 -10.64
C ALA A 323 24.25 0.24 -11.86
N LYS A 324 22.95 0.56 -11.69
CA LYS A 324 21.90 0.45 -12.72
C LYS A 324 21.39 1.81 -13.23
N ARG A 325 21.92 2.90 -12.66
CA ARG A 325 21.49 4.29 -12.86
C ARG A 325 21.57 4.75 -14.31
N GLN A 326 22.64 4.43 -15.01
CA GLN A 326 22.96 5.00 -16.33
C GLN A 326 21.81 4.83 -17.34
N GLN A 327 21.18 3.65 -17.36
CA GLN A 327 20.07 3.37 -18.27
C GLN A 327 18.81 4.18 -17.90
N VAL A 328 18.56 4.38 -16.61
CA VAL A 328 17.42 5.15 -16.11
C VAL A 328 17.61 6.64 -16.42
N ASP A 329 18.80 7.18 -16.17
CA ASP A 329 19.13 8.57 -16.48
C ASP A 329 18.99 8.87 -17.99
N PHE A 330 19.36 7.91 -18.84
CA PHE A 330 19.16 8.02 -20.28
C PHE A 330 17.68 8.09 -20.65
N LEU A 331 16.83 7.21 -20.08
CA LEU A 331 15.39 7.23 -20.32
C LEU A 331 14.75 8.52 -19.80
N ASP A 332 15.12 8.97 -18.60
CA ASP A 332 14.65 10.23 -18.02
C ASP A 332 15.00 11.43 -18.91
N ALA A 333 16.23 11.50 -19.40
CA ALA A 333 16.67 12.58 -20.28
C ALA A 333 15.89 12.57 -21.61
N LYS A 334 15.58 11.38 -22.14
CA LYS A 334 14.75 11.21 -23.33
C LYS A 334 13.32 11.70 -23.09
N ASP A 335 12.68 11.30 -22.00
CA ASP A 335 11.31 11.71 -21.67
C ASP A 335 11.19 13.22 -21.50
N ILE A 336 12.18 13.87 -20.87
CA ILE A 336 12.24 15.33 -20.74
C ILE A 336 12.31 15.99 -22.12
N LYS A 337 13.15 15.47 -23.02
CA LYS A 337 13.30 16.02 -24.37
C LYS A 337 12.02 15.83 -25.19
N ASP A 338 11.40 14.66 -25.11
CA ASP A 338 10.19 14.34 -25.86
C ASP A 338 9.01 15.18 -25.36
N ASN A 339 8.87 15.38 -24.04
CA ASN A 339 7.86 16.27 -23.47
C ASN A 339 8.09 17.74 -23.86
N LYS A 340 9.33 18.24 -23.83
CA LYS A 340 9.64 19.60 -24.33
C LYS A 340 9.28 19.76 -25.80
N SER A 341 9.51 18.72 -26.60
CA SER A 341 9.21 18.73 -28.03
C SER A 341 7.69 18.72 -28.27
N ARG A 342 6.94 17.91 -27.52
CA ARG A 342 5.46 17.91 -27.54
C ARG A 342 4.89 19.26 -27.15
N ILE A 343 5.35 19.84 -26.04
CA ILE A 343 4.93 21.18 -25.59
C ILE A 343 5.24 22.23 -26.66
N LYS A 344 6.44 22.21 -27.24
CA LYS A 344 6.82 23.11 -28.33
C LYS A 344 5.96 22.91 -29.59
N MET A 345 5.57 21.66 -29.89
CA MET A 345 4.67 21.33 -31.00
C MET A 345 3.26 21.89 -30.75
N PHE A 346 2.69 21.67 -29.57
CA PHE A 346 1.41 22.27 -29.15
C PHE A 346 1.43 23.79 -29.25
N TYR A 347 2.48 24.45 -28.72
CA TYR A 347 2.62 25.90 -28.85
C TYR A 347 2.96 26.38 -30.27
N SER A 348 3.48 25.54 -31.16
CA SER A 348 3.69 25.91 -32.56
C SER A 348 2.44 25.69 -33.42
N GLU A 349 1.60 24.71 -33.08
CA GLU A 349 0.32 24.46 -33.75
C GLU A 349 -0.74 25.47 -33.33
N GLU A 350 -0.77 25.91 -32.06
CA GLU A 350 -1.62 27.03 -31.61
C GLU A 350 -1.13 28.41 -32.10
N PHE A 351 0.08 28.52 -32.63
CA PHE A 351 0.62 29.80 -33.17
C PHE A 351 0.74 29.84 -34.70
N ILE A 352 0.44 28.73 -35.40
CA ILE A 352 0.40 28.67 -36.87
C ILE A 352 -1.00 28.23 -37.32
N SER A 353 -2.00 29.05 -36.98
CA SER A 353 -3.22 29.15 -37.79
C SER A 353 -3.73 30.59 -37.77
N ASN A 354 -3.01 31.47 -38.46
CA ASN A 354 -3.56 32.75 -38.89
C ASN A 354 -4.35 32.54 -40.19
N THR A 355 -5.67 32.53 -40.09
CA THR A 355 -6.57 33.30 -40.96
C THR A 355 -7.75 33.82 -40.12
N PRO A 356 -8.32 34.99 -40.47
CA PRO A 356 -8.65 36.03 -39.51
C PRO A 356 -10.11 35.97 -39.05
N ASP A 357 -10.38 35.60 -37.80
CA ASP A 357 -11.60 36.05 -37.11
C ASP A 357 -11.58 35.90 -35.57
N TYR A 358 -10.38 35.93 -34.96
CA TYR A 358 -10.23 35.65 -33.54
C TYR A 358 -10.84 36.74 -32.64
N ILE A 359 -10.78 38.00 -33.08
CA ILE A 359 -11.38 39.13 -32.35
C ILE A 359 -12.92 39.11 -32.45
N SER A 360 -13.47 38.81 -33.63
CA SER A 360 -14.93 38.63 -33.84
C SER A 360 -15.50 37.52 -32.96
N THR A 361 -14.79 36.40 -32.85
CA THR A 361 -15.22 35.25 -32.05
C THR A 361 -15.15 35.54 -30.55
N ILE A 362 -14.12 36.22 -30.08
CA ILE A 362 -14.01 36.65 -28.67
C ILE A 362 -15.08 37.69 -28.32
N VAL A 363 -15.35 38.65 -29.20
CA VAL A 363 -16.43 39.64 -28.99
C VAL A 363 -17.80 38.96 -28.98
N ASN A 364 -18.05 37.99 -29.86
CA ASN A 364 -19.31 37.25 -29.88
C ASN A 364 -19.48 36.33 -28.67
N ILE A 365 -18.41 35.69 -28.17
CA ILE A 365 -18.44 34.89 -26.94
C ILE A 365 -18.66 35.80 -25.72
N ALA A 366 -18.02 36.98 -25.67
CA ALA A 366 -18.22 37.94 -24.59
C ALA A 366 -19.65 38.51 -24.58
N VAL A 367 -20.23 38.82 -25.75
CA VAL A 367 -21.63 39.26 -25.88
C VAL A 367 -22.60 38.14 -25.53
N PHE A 368 -22.31 36.90 -25.90
CA PHE A 368 -23.13 35.74 -25.55
C PHE A 368 -23.08 35.42 -24.05
N MET A 369 -21.91 35.52 -23.41
CA MET A 369 -21.78 35.38 -21.95
C MET A 369 -22.47 36.54 -21.20
N PHE A 370 -22.42 37.77 -21.72
CA PHE A 370 -23.09 38.93 -21.12
C PHE A 370 -24.62 38.82 -21.23
N LEU A 371 -25.15 38.31 -22.35
CA LEU A 371 -26.58 38.01 -22.52
C LEU A 371 -27.04 36.84 -21.65
N LEU A 372 -26.21 35.80 -21.45
CA LEU A 372 -26.51 34.71 -20.52
C LEU A 372 -26.58 35.19 -19.07
N ILE A 373 -25.71 36.12 -18.67
CA ILE A 373 -25.72 36.71 -17.32
C ILE A 373 -26.97 37.59 -17.10
N ILE A 374 -27.42 38.31 -18.13
CA ILE A 374 -28.68 39.08 -18.06
C ILE A 374 -29.90 38.14 -17.99
N PHE A 375 -29.91 37.04 -18.73
CA PHE A 375 -31.00 36.05 -18.68
C PHE A 375 -31.07 35.33 -17.32
N VAL A 376 -29.92 34.93 -16.75
CA VAL A 376 -29.85 34.27 -15.44
C VAL A 376 -30.15 35.21 -14.27
N CYS A 377 -29.94 36.52 -14.43
CA CYS A 377 -30.28 37.53 -13.42
C CYS A 377 -31.74 38.01 -13.46
N ASN A 378 -32.45 37.87 -14.60
CA ASN A 378 -33.85 38.31 -14.70
C ASN A 378 -34.88 37.24 -14.27
N ASP A 379 -34.49 35.98 -14.14
CA ASP A 379 -35.38 34.88 -13.71
C ASP A 379 -35.53 34.74 -12.18
N ARG A 380 -35.06 35.71 -11.38
CA ARG A 380 -35.30 35.75 -9.91
C ARG A 380 -36.46 36.63 -9.47
N HIS A 381 -37.30 37.11 -10.38
CA HIS A 381 -38.50 37.88 -10.02
C HIS A 381 -39.75 37.52 -10.83
N VAL A 382 -40.08 36.24 -11.02
CA VAL A 382 -41.48 35.82 -11.21
C VAL A 382 -41.61 34.36 -10.73
N LEU A 383 -42.21 34.18 -9.55
CA LEU A 383 -43.14 33.10 -9.17
C LEU A 383 -43.38 33.21 -7.65
N HIS A 384 -44.36 34.05 -7.32
CA HIS A 384 -45.21 33.89 -6.15
C HIS A 384 -46.22 32.77 -6.40
#